data_AF-A0A9E0WS23-F1
#
_entry.id   AF-A0A9E0WS23-F1
#
_cell.length_a   1.000
_cell.length_b   1.000
_cell.length_c   1.000
_cell.angle_alpha   90.00
_cell.angle_beta   90.00
_cell.angle_gamma   90.00
#
_symmetry.space_group_name_H-M   'P 1'
#
loop_
_entity.id
_entity.type
_entity.pdbx_description
1 polymer ?
#
loop_
_entity_poly.entity_id
_entity_poly.type
_entity_poly.pdbx_seq_one_letter_code
_entity_poly.pdbx_strand_id
1 'polypeptide(L)'
;GDLRLAMWMNIRASFPGKGRTPGAQADIGRISEIWETCLAEFGDRNYLFGKFSIADAFFAPVVMRFRTYKVALPPPLQAYCDRIIAHPAVAQWMQDALEERHAMPSYDVYPD
;
A
#
# COMPACT_ATOMS: atom_id res chain seq x y z
N GLY A 1 -5.78 -4.05 12.52
CA GLY A 1 -6.70 -4.25 11.39
C GLY A 1 -6.35 -5.55 10.72
N ASP A 2 -7.38 -6.26 10.27
CA ASP A 2 -7.28 -7.57 9.64
C ASP A 2 -6.45 -7.51 8.35
N LEU A 3 -6.43 -6.36 7.67
CA LEU A 3 -5.56 -6.15 6.52
C LEU A 3 -4.09 -6.41 6.84
N ARG A 4 -3.55 -5.90 7.96
CA ARG A 4 -2.13 -6.09 8.30
C ARG A 4 -1.82 -7.54 8.65
N LEU A 5 -2.77 -8.25 9.25
CA LEU A 5 -2.61 -9.65 9.65
C LEU A 5 -2.65 -10.58 8.44
N ALA A 6 -3.59 -10.36 7.52
CA ALA A 6 -3.75 -11.16 6.31
C ALA A 6 -2.82 -10.74 5.17
N MET A 7 -2.41 -9.47 5.13
CA MET A 7 -1.50 -8.91 4.13
C MET A 7 -0.34 -8.20 4.84
N TRP A 8 0.61 -8.98 5.37
CA TRP A 8 1.80 -8.42 6.00
C TRP A 8 2.66 -7.68 4.99
N MET A 9 3.46 -6.73 5.46
CA MET A 9 4.31 -5.96 4.55
C MET A 9 5.60 -6.74 4.27
N ASN A 10 5.87 -7.01 2.99
CA ASN A 10 7.17 -7.45 2.51
C ASN A 10 7.43 -6.81 1.14
N ILE A 11 8.34 -5.82 1.10
CA ILE A 11 8.62 -5.01 -0.11
C ILE A 11 9.26 -5.85 -1.24
N ARG A 12 9.96 -6.94 -0.87
CA ARG A 12 10.64 -7.85 -1.81
C ARG A 12 9.68 -8.87 -2.43
N ALA A 13 8.58 -9.19 -1.75
CA ALA A 13 7.70 -10.28 -2.13
C ALA A 13 6.65 -9.90 -3.18
N SER A 14 6.08 -10.91 -3.83
CA SER A 14 4.84 -10.81 -4.62
C SER A 14 3.93 -11.99 -4.30
N PHE A 15 2.72 -11.69 -3.81
CA PHE A 15 1.70 -12.66 -3.42
C PHE A 15 0.32 -12.37 -4.05
N PRO A 16 0.21 -12.36 -5.40
CA PRO A 16 -1.05 -12.02 -6.07
C PRO A 16 -2.22 -12.89 -5.59
N GLY A 17 -3.31 -12.25 -5.18
CA GLY A 17 -4.57 -12.95 -4.82
C GLY A 17 -4.59 -13.60 -3.43
N LYS A 18 -3.49 -13.59 -2.67
CA LYS A 18 -3.46 -14.07 -1.29
C LYS A 18 -3.98 -13.01 -0.30
N GLY A 19 -4.30 -13.40 0.93
CA GLY A 19 -4.67 -12.47 2.02
C GLY A 19 -6.05 -11.82 1.93
N ARG A 20 -6.90 -12.21 0.98
CA ARG A 20 -8.26 -11.67 0.79
C ARG A 20 -9.29 -12.29 1.76
N THR A 21 -9.05 -12.16 3.07
CA THR A 21 -10.06 -12.52 4.08
C THR A 21 -11.20 -11.50 4.09
N PRO A 22 -12.39 -11.83 4.63
CA PRO A 22 -13.48 -10.87 4.75
C PRO A 22 -13.09 -9.59 5.51
N GLY A 23 -12.34 -9.73 6.60
CA GLY A 23 -11.85 -8.59 7.38
C GLY A 23 -10.85 -7.73 6.61
N ALA A 24 -9.92 -8.35 5.87
CA ALA A 24 -8.99 -7.61 5.03
C ALA A 24 -9.72 -6.89 3.88
N GLN A 25 -10.74 -7.51 3.29
CA GLN A 25 -11.56 -6.89 2.25
C GLN A 25 -12.38 -5.71 2.76
N ALA A 26 -12.90 -5.79 4.00
CA ALA A 26 -13.58 -4.68 4.67
C ALA A 26 -12.61 -3.52 4.96
N ASP A 27 -11.41 -3.82 5.46
CA ASP A 27 -10.37 -2.82 5.67
C ASP A 27 -9.94 -2.13 4.36
N ILE A 28 -9.78 -2.90 3.26
CA ILE A 28 -9.51 -2.35 1.93
C ILE A 28 -10.61 -1.37 1.51
N GLY A 29 -11.88 -1.77 1.65
CA GLY A 29 -13.02 -0.92 1.30
C GLY A 29 -13.01 0.41 2.05
N ARG A 30 -12.80 0.36 3.38
CA ARG A 30 -12.73 1.56 4.22
C ARG A 30 -11.54 2.46 3.86
N ILE A 31 -10.38 1.89 3.57
CA ILE A 31 -9.20 2.65 3.13
C ILE A 31 -9.47 3.32 1.78
N SER A 32 -10.06 2.60 0.83
CA SER A 32 -10.41 3.13 -0.48
C SER A 32 -11.39 4.30 -0.36
N GLU A 33 -12.43 4.18 0.47
CA GLU A 33 -13.38 5.26 0.73
C GLU A 33 -12.69 6.52 1.30
N ILE A 34 -11.81 6.35 2.29
CA ILE A 34 -11.04 7.47 2.86
C ILE A 34 -10.21 8.16 1.78
N TRP A 35 -9.49 7.39 0.95
CA TRP A 35 -8.66 7.97 -0.10
C TRP A 35 -9.49 8.64 -1.19
N GLU A 36 -10.61 8.05 -1.60
CA GLU A 36 -11.53 8.63 -2.57
C GLU A 36 -12.06 9.98 -2.09
N THR A 37 -12.55 10.07 -0.84
CA THR A 37 -13.02 11.33 -0.26
C THR A 37 -11.90 12.37 -0.21
N CYS A 38 -10.72 12.03 0.31
CA CYS A 38 -9.61 12.98 0.41
C CYS A 38 -9.14 13.47 -0.97
N LEU A 39 -8.99 12.56 -1.94
CA LEU A 39 -8.57 12.91 -3.29
C LEU A 39 -9.62 13.76 -4.02
N ALA A 40 -10.91 13.53 -3.77
CA ALA A 40 -11.98 14.32 -4.36
C ALA A 40 -12.10 15.73 -3.75
N GLU A 41 -11.93 15.86 -2.43
CA GLU A 41 -12.13 17.12 -1.71
C GLU A 41 -10.89 18.03 -1.72
N PHE A 42 -9.70 17.45 -1.54
CA PHE A 42 -8.47 18.20 -1.25
C PHE A 42 -7.31 17.85 -2.18
N GLY A 43 -7.36 16.67 -2.79
CA GLY A 43 -6.26 16.15 -3.57
C GLY A 43 -6.21 16.79 -4.93
N ASP A 44 -5.87 18.10 -5.00
CA ASP A 44 -5.62 18.95 -6.19
C ASP A 44 -4.59 18.31 -7.14
N ARG A 45 -5.04 17.19 -7.67
CA ARG A 45 -4.50 16.22 -8.61
C ARG A 45 -3.22 15.49 -8.23
N ASN A 46 -2.75 15.49 -6.97
CA ASN A 46 -1.49 14.84 -6.59
C ASN A 46 -1.53 13.88 -5.38
N TYR A 47 -1.73 14.37 -4.17
CA TYR A 47 -1.70 13.57 -2.95
C TYR A 47 -2.99 13.70 -2.16
N LEU A 48 -3.16 12.98 -1.03
CA LEU A 48 -4.42 12.97 -0.28
C LEU A 48 -4.91 14.37 0.12
N PHE A 49 -3.98 15.30 0.39
CA PHE A 49 -4.27 16.70 0.72
C PHE A 49 -3.50 17.69 -0.16
N GLY A 50 -3.39 17.36 -1.45
CA GLY A 50 -2.73 18.20 -2.46
C GLY A 50 -1.22 17.93 -2.56
N LYS A 51 -0.43 18.51 -1.66
CA LYS A 51 1.03 18.23 -1.58
C LYS A 51 1.29 16.98 -0.75
N PHE A 52 2.43 16.31 -1.00
CA PHE A 52 2.84 15.15 -0.20
C PHE A 52 2.93 15.56 1.27
N SER A 53 2.30 14.76 2.13
CA SER A 53 2.09 15.07 3.53
C SER A 53 2.33 13.84 4.43
N ILE A 54 2.22 14.05 5.74
CA ILE A 54 2.30 12.94 6.71
C ILE A 54 1.23 11.88 6.47
N ALA A 55 0.06 12.24 5.95
CA ALA A 55 -0.99 11.27 5.64
C ALA A 55 -0.54 10.29 4.55
N ASP A 56 0.11 10.80 3.50
CA ASP A 56 0.65 10.00 2.40
C ASP A 56 1.76 9.06 2.88
N ALA A 57 2.70 9.59 3.68
CA ALA A 57 3.76 8.80 4.30
C ALA A 57 3.19 7.70 5.23
N PHE A 58 2.15 8.01 6.00
CA PHE A 58 1.47 7.04 6.87
C PHE A 58 0.79 5.92 6.07
N PHE A 59 0.24 6.23 4.89
CA PHE A 59 -0.39 5.26 4.00
C PHE A 59 0.57 4.53 3.06
N ALA A 60 1.83 4.96 2.94
CA ALA A 60 2.82 4.29 2.08
C ALA A 60 2.98 2.78 2.38
N PRO A 61 3.05 2.31 3.65
CA PRO A 61 3.04 0.88 3.95
C PRO A 61 1.79 0.13 3.47
N VAL A 62 0.63 0.81 3.37
CA VAL A 62 -0.60 0.21 2.82
C VAL A 62 -0.49 0.08 1.30
N VAL A 63 0.02 1.10 0.62
CA VAL A 63 0.35 1.04 -0.81
C VAL A 63 1.31 -0.11 -1.10
N MET A 64 2.33 -0.33 -0.26
CA MET A 64 3.25 -1.46 -0.42
C MET A 64 2.53 -2.80 -0.32
N ARG A 65 1.59 -2.97 0.62
CA ARG A 65 0.77 -4.19 0.68
C ARG A 65 -0.05 -4.36 -0.60
N PHE A 66 -0.73 -3.32 -1.05
CA PHE A 66 -1.54 -3.42 -2.27
C PHE A 66 -0.70 -3.82 -3.49
N ARG A 67 0.53 -3.32 -3.59
CA ARG A 67 1.52 -3.75 -4.59
C ARG A 67 1.93 -5.21 -4.42
N THR A 68 2.36 -5.64 -3.24
CA THR A 68 2.79 -7.02 -2.95
C THR A 68 1.68 -8.03 -3.28
N TYR A 69 0.44 -7.74 -2.88
CA TYR A 69 -0.70 -8.67 -3.03
C TYR A 69 -1.51 -8.49 -4.31
N LYS A 70 -1.14 -7.52 -5.16
CA LYS A 70 -1.87 -7.12 -6.37
C LYS A 70 -3.36 -6.87 -6.10
N VAL A 71 -3.65 -6.06 -5.08
CA VAL A 71 -5.02 -5.64 -4.77
C VAL A 71 -5.56 -4.80 -5.93
N ALA A 72 -6.70 -5.20 -6.48
CA ALA A 72 -7.36 -4.44 -7.53
C ALA A 72 -8.00 -3.17 -6.95
N LEU A 73 -7.67 -2.02 -7.54
CA LEU A 73 -8.16 -0.70 -7.11
C LEU A 73 -8.82 0.03 -8.28
N PRO A 74 -9.80 0.92 -8.00
CA PRO A 74 -10.29 1.87 -8.99
C PRO A 74 -9.15 2.73 -9.58
N PRO A 75 -9.26 3.19 -10.84
CA PRO A 75 -8.18 3.93 -11.50
C PRO A 75 -7.63 5.15 -10.73
N PRO A 76 -8.44 6.00 -10.06
CA PRO A 76 -7.92 7.13 -9.29
C PRO A 76 -7.04 6.71 -8.11
N LEU A 77 -7.41 5.61 -7.43
CA LEU A 77 -6.66 5.06 -6.30
C LEU A 77 -5.39 4.35 -6.75
N GLN A 78 -5.44 3.66 -7.90
CA GLN A 78 -4.24 3.10 -8.51
C GLN A 78 -3.25 4.22 -8.87
N ALA A 79 -3.71 5.29 -9.51
CA ALA A 79 -2.85 6.44 -9.84
C ALA A 79 -2.28 7.14 -8.58
N TYR A 80 -3.02 7.16 -7.47
CA TYR A 80 -2.49 7.60 -6.17
C TYR A 80 -1.38 6.66 -5.66
N CYS A 81 -1.60 5.35 -5.68
CA CYS A 81 -0.59 4.36 -5.31
C CYS A 81 0.70 4.53 -6.14
N ASP A 82 0.56 4.72 -7.45
CA ASP A 82 1.69 4.90 -8.36
C ASP A 82 2.48 6.17 -8.04
N ARG A 83 1.80 7.28 -7.72
CA ARG A 83 2.45 8.53 -7.27
C ARG A 83 3.17 8.36 -5.94
N ILE A 84 2.60 7.62 -5.00
CA ILE A 84 3.27 7.30 -3.72
C ILE A 84 4.54 6.52 -3.97
N ILE A 85 4.49 5.47 -4.80
CA ILE A 85 5.66 4.65 -5.13
C ILE A 85 6.75 5.49 -5.82
N ALA A 86 6.35 6.41 -6.72
CA ALA A 86 7.27 7.28 -7.45
C ALA A 86 7.83 8.44 -6.61
N HIS A 87 7.27 8.74 -5.43
CA HIS A 87 7.76 9.84 -4.61
C HIS A 87 9.20 9.55 -4.15
N PRO A 88 10.16 10.50 -4.30
CA PRO A 88 11.59 10.23 -4.07
C PRO A 88 11.93 9.60 -2.72
N ALA A 89 11.29 10.08 -1.64
CA ALA A 89 11.52 9.53 -0.31
C ALA A 89 10.99 8.09 -0.15
N VAL A 90 9.86 7.76 -0.78
CA VAL A 90 9.27 6.41 -0.73
C VAL A 90 10.07 5.46 -1.62
N ALA A 91 10.46 5.92 -2.81
CA ALA A 91 11.32 5.17 -3.72
C ALA A 91 12.67 4.84 -3.05
N GLN A 92 13.30 5.81 -2.37
CA GLN A 92 14.55 5.56 -1.62
C GLN A 92 14.33 4.54 -0.50
N TRP A 93 13.28 4.72 0.32
CA TRP A 93 12.94 3.77 1.38
C TRP A 93 12.71 2.34 0.83
N MET A 94 12.07 2.22 -0.34
CA MET A 94 11.91 0.94 -1.01
C MET A 94 13.24 0.35 -1.47
N GLN A 95 14.15 1.14 -2.04
CA GLN A 95 15.48 0.67 -2.43
C GLN A 95 16.26 0.16 -1.22
N ASP A 96 16.29 0.93 -0.14
CA ASP A 96 16.98 0.54 1.11
C ASP A 96 16.41 -0.79 1.65
N ALA A 97 15.09 -0.98 1.58
CA ALA A 97 14.44 -2.23 1.99
C ALA A 97 14.75 -3.42 1.06
N LEU A 98 15.02 -3.17 -0.22
CA LEU A 98 15.45 -4.22 -1.17
C LEU A 98 16.91 -4.64 -0.93
N GLU A 99 17.76 -3.73 -0.44
CA GLU A 99 19.16 -4.00 -0.10
C GLU A 99 19.33 -4.68 1.27
N GLU A 100 18.30 -4.63 2.13
CA GLU A 100 18.33 -5.26 3.43
C GLU A 100 18.58 -6.78 3.32
N ARG A 101 19.61 -7.27 4.03
CA ARG A 101 19.99 -8.69 4.02
C ARG A 101 19.28 -9.52 5.08
N HIS A 102 18.60 -8.86 6.02
CA HIS A 102 17.81 -9.55 7.02
C HIS A 102 16.58 -10.19 6.37
N ALA A 103 16.45 -11.50 6.54
CA ALA A 103 15.32 -12.28 6.05
C ALA A 103 14.51 -12.78 7.24
N MET A 104 13.19 -12.81 7.05
CA MET A 104 12.25 -13.33 8.03
C MET A 104 11.40 -14.38 7.31
N PRO A 105 11.76 -15.68 7.40
CA PRO A 105 11.13 -16.73 6.59
C PRO A 105 9.61 -16.76 6.67
N SER A 106 9.04 -16.42 7.85
CA SER A 106 7.59 -16.33 8.07
C SER A 106 6.87 -15.29 7.21
N TYR A 107 7.60 -14.33 6.62
CA TYR A 107 7.04 -13.27 5.78
C TYR A 107 7.47 -13.37 4.31
N ASP A 108 8.37 -14.28 3.98
CA ASP A 108 8.91 -14.47 2.63
C ASP A 108 8.07 -15.44 1.79
N VAL A 109 7.30 -16.31 2.45
CA VAL A 109 6.38 -17.25 1.81
C VAL A 109 4.98 -17.03 2.36
N TYR A 110 3.99 -16.94 1.46
CA TYR A 110 2.60 -16.95 1.88
C TYR A 110 2.13 -18.41 2.00
N PRO A 111 1.68 -18.88 3.18
CA PRO A 111 1.20 -20.25 3.35
C PRO A 111 0.03 -20.57 2.41
N ASP A 112 -0.04 -21.79 1.92
CA ASP A 112 -1.17 -22.25 1.11
C ASP A 112 -2.46 -22.40 1.91
#